data_AF-A0A833YIL9-F1
#
_entry.id   AF-A0A833YIL9-F1
#
_cell.length_a   1.000
_cell.length_b   1.000
_cell.length_c   1.000
_cell.angle_alpha   90.00
_cell.angle_beta   90.00
_cell.angle_gamma   90.00
#
_symmetry.space_group_name_H-M   'P 1'
#
loop_
_entity.id
_entity.type
_entity.pdbx_description
1 polymer ?
#
loop_
_entity_poly.entity_id
_entity_poly.type
_entity_poly.pdbx_seq_one_letter_code
_entity_poly.pdbx_strand_id
1 'polypeptide(L)' 'MESTKSGQSKGGILSKACDYIQELRQSNHRLSEELQGLDQLQLDNDVLRQQVEDLKNKNLLLRAQLRHHGVEVVIKHDSN' A
#
# COMPACT_ATOMS: atom_id res chain seq x y z
N MET A 1 40.65 28.29 7.73
CA MET A 1 40.77 27.61 6.43
C MET A 1 41.53 26.31 6.63
N GLU A 2 40.88 25.17 6.94
CA GLU A 2 41.44 23.83 6.68
C GLU A 2 40.36 22.77 6.97
N SER A 3 39.33 22.67 6.11
CA SER A 3 38.34 21.58 6.22
C SER A 3 38.07 20.90 4.88
N THR A 4 38.65 21.44 3.80
CA THR A 4 38.46 20.95 2.44
C THR A 4 39.41 19.79 2.06
N LYS A 5 40.46 19.51 2.85
CA LYS A 5 41.43 18.42 2.55
C LYS A 5 41.06 17.05 3.13
N SER A 6 40.31 16.98 4.24
CA SER A 6 40.03 15.68 4.88
C SER A 6 39.12 14.83 4.00
N GLY A 7 38.05 15.41 3.44
CA GLY A 7 37.06 14.72 2.62
C GLY A 7 37.51 14.34 1.20
N GLN A 8 38.62 14.88 0.70
CA GLN A 8 39.19 14.55 -0.62
C GLN A 8 40.45 13.69 -0.53
N SER A 9 40.97 13.45 0.68
CA SER A 9 42.03 12.48 0.89
C SER A 9 41.53 11.07 0.55
N LYS A 10 42.42 10.15 0.17
CA LYS A 10 42.05 8.74 -0.08
C LYS A 10 41.29 8.16 1.11
N GLY A 11 41.75 8.43 2.34
CA GLY A 11 41.06 8.00 3.56
C GLY A 11 39.67 8.63 3.75
N GLY A 12 39.52 9.92 3.46
CA GLY A 12 38.23 10.60 3.55
C GLY A 12 37.22 10.16 2.49
N ILE A 13 37.69 9.89 1.27
CA ILE A 13 36.85 9.32 0.20
C ILE A 13 36.39 7.92 0.60
N LEU A 14 37.29 7.08 1.15
CA LEU A 14 36.93 5.75 1.64
C LEU A 14 35.92 5.83 2.79
N SER A 15 36.11 6.74 3.75
CA SER A 15 35.15 6.95 4.85
C SER A 15 33.77 7.31 4.33
N LYS A 16 33.67 8.28 3.40
CA LYS A 16 32.38 8.67 2.80
C LYS A 16 31.74 7.54 2.01
N ALA A 17 32.53 6.73 1.31
CA ALA A 17 32.02 5.55 0.62
C ALA A 17 31.45 4.53 1.61
N CYS A 18 32.11 4.31 2.75
CA CYS A 18 31.59 3.47 3.82
C CYS A 18 30.27 4.01 4.40
N ASP A 19 30.19 5.30 4.68
CA ASP A 19 28.97 5.95 5.17
C ASP A 19 27.82 5.78 4.17
N TYR A 20 28.09 6.05 2.89
CA TYR A 20 27.09 5.89 1.83
C TYR A 20 26.62 4.43 1.65
N ILE A 21 27.52 3.46 1.79
CA ILE A 21 27.15 2.03 1.78
C ILE A 21 26.22 1.70 2.96
N GLN A 22 26.48 2.26 4.13
CA GLN A 22 25.60 2.05 5.29
C GLN A 22 24.22 2.68 5.08
N GLU A 23 24.17 3.92 4.59
CA GLU A 23 22.91 4.60 4.25
C GLU A 23 22.11 3.81 3.20
N LEU A 24 22.76 3.33 2.14
CA LEU A 24 22.12 2.51 1.12
C LEU A 24 21.56 1.21 1.69
N ARG A 25 22.31 0.52 2.54
CA ARG A 25 21.83 -0.69 3.21
C ARG A 25 20.61 -0.41 4.07
N GLN A 26 20.61 0.69 4.81
CA GLN A 26 19.48 1.07 5.65
C GLN A 26 18.27 1.50 4.81
N SER A 27 18.49 2.20 3.70
CA SER A 27 17.44 2.54 2.74
C SER A 27 16.82 1.30 2.09
N ASN A 28 17.64 0.34 1.68
CA ASN A 28 17.17 -0.92 1.11
C ASN A 28 16.37 -1.74 2.12
N HIS A 29 16.79 -1.72 3.40
CA HIS A 29 16.05 -2.40 4.46
C HIS A 29 14.64 -1.80 4.64
N ARG A 30 14.53 -0.48 4.74
CA ARG A 30 13.23 0.22 4.82
C ARG A 30 12.35 -0.06 3.61
N LEU A 31 12.92 -0.03 2.40
CA LEU A 31 12.18 -0.34 1.18
C LEU A 31 11.64 -1.77 1.20
N SER A 32 12.41 -2.72 1.72
CA SER A 32 11.96 -4.11 1.86
C SER A 32 10.77 -4.23 2.82
N GLU A 33 10.74 -3.45 3.90
CA GLU A 33 9.60 -3.42 4.84
C GLU A 33 8.36 -2.78 4.19
N GLU A 34 8.54 -1.69 3.43
CA GLU A 34 7.46 -1.04 2.69
C GLU A 34 6.84 -1.98 1.64
N LEU A 35 7.68 -2.74 0.91
CA LEU A 35 7.20 -3.73 -0.05
C LEU A 35 6.38 -4.85 0.62
N GLN A 36 6.83 -5.35 1.77
CA GLN A 36 6.06 -6.33 2.55
C GLN A 36 4.71 -5.74 3.00
N GLY A 37 4.68 -4.47 3.40
CA GLY A 37 3.45 -3.77 3.74
C GLY A 37 2.50 -3.63 2.55
N LEU A 38 3.01 -3.35 1.36
CA LEU A 38 2.23 -3.28 0.13
C LEU A 38 1.62 -4.63 -0.24
N ASP A 39 2.40 -5.72 -0.15
CA ASP A 39 1.91 -7.07 -0.41
C ASP A 39 0.74 -7.44 0.53
N GLN A 40 0.85 -7.09 1.82
CA GLN A 40 -0.23 -7.30 2.78
C GLN A 40 -1.47 -6.48 2.44
N LEU A 41 -1.30 -5.19 2.10
CA LEU A 41 -2.42 -4.34 1.69
C LEU A 41 -3.11 -4.84 0.42
N GLN A 42 -2.36 -5.44 -0.49
CA GLN A 42 -2.91 -6.02 -1.70
C GLN A 42 -3.79 -7.23 -1.39
N LEU A 43 -3.36 -8.12 -0.49
CA LEU A 43 -4.17 -9.24 0.00
C LEU A 43 -5.46 -8.75 0.67
N ASP A 44 -5.36 -7.74 1.53
CA ASP A 44 -6.53 -7.16 2.20
C ASP A 44 -7.51 -6.55 1.18
N ASN A 45 -6.98 -5.88 0.13
CA ASN A 45 -7.80 -5.31 -0.94
C ASN A 45 -8.55 -6.39 -1.71
N ASP A 46 -7.89 -7.50 -2.04
CA ASP A 46 -8.50 -8.63 -2.77
C ASP A 46 -9.62 -9.28 -1.95
N VAL A 47 -9.39 -9.46 -0.63
CA VAL A 47 -10.44 -9.95 0.29
C VAL A 47 -11.62 -9.00 0.34
N LEU A 48 -11.38 -7.69 0.46
CA LEU A 48 -12.46 -6.69 0.48
C LEU A 48 -13.25 -6.67 -0.84
N ARG A 49 -12.57 -6.78 -1.99
CA ARG A 49 -13.23 -6.89 -3.30
C ARG A 49 -14.14 -8.11 -3.37
N GLN A 50 -13.67 -9.26 -2.89
CA GLN A 50 -14.47 -10.48 -2.84
C GLN A 50 -15.70 -10.31 -1.93
N GLN A 51 -15.54 -9.71 -0.76
CA GLN A 51 -16.66 -9.45 0.16
C GLN A 51 -17.70 -8.49 -0.43
N VAL A 52 -17.25 -7.43 -1.13
CA VAL A 52 -18.14 -6.51 -1.83
C VAL A 52 -18.96 -7.23 -2.89
N GLU A 53 -18.32 -8.11 -3.66
CA GLU A 53 -19.01 -8.87 -4.71
C GLU A 53 -20.03 -9.86 -4.14
N ASP A 54 -19.66 -10.57 -3.07
CA ASP A 54 -20.58 -11.46 -2.35
C ASP A 54 -21.79 -10.71 -1.81
N LEU A 55 -21.59 -9.50 -1.26
CA LEU A 55 -22.66 -8.65 -0.76
C LEU A 55 -23.56 -8.14 -1.89
N LYS A 56 -22.98 -7.73 -3.02
CA LYS A 56 -23.76 -7.35 -4.22
C LYS A 56 -24.63 -8.51 -4.71
N ASN A 57 -24.07 -9.72 -4.78
CA ASN A 57 -24.81 -10.91 -5.19
C ASN A 57 -25.96 -11.26 -4.24
N LYS A 58 -25.70 -11.25 -2.93
CA LYS A 58 -26.75 -11.42 -1.90
C LYS A 58 -27.82 -10.34 -2.01
N ASN A 59 -27.43 -9.09 -2.22
CA ASN A 59 -28.35 -7.97 -2.36
C ASN A 59 -29.22 -8.12 -3.61
N LEU A 60 -28.65 -8.54 -4.74
CA LEU A 60 -29.37 -8.82 -5.97
C LEU A 60 -30.41 -9.94 -5.77
N LEU A 61 -30.03 -11.04 -5.12
CA LEU A 61 -30.94 -12.14 -4.83
C LEU A 61 -32.10 -11.69 -3.93
N LEU A 62 -31.80 -10.96 -2.85
CA LEU A 62 -32.81 -10.43 -1.95
C LEU A 62 -33.78 -9.47 -2.68
N ARG A 63 -33.27 -8.60 -3.56
CA ARG A 63 -34.11 -7.73 -4.39
C ARG A 63 -35.02 -8.52 -5.33
N ALA A 64 -34.50 -9.59 -5.94
CA ALA A 64 -35.31 -10.45 -6.79
C ALA A 64 -36.45 -11.11 -5.99
N GLN A 65 -36.17 -11.60 -4.79
CA GLN A 65 -37.18 -12.15 -3.89
C GLN A 65 -38.22 -11.10 -3.48
N LEU A 66 -37.79 -9.89 -3.10
CA LEU A 66 -38.72 -8.82 -2.73
C LEU A 66 -39.63 -8.42 -3.88
N ARG A 67 -39.08 -8.27 -5.10
CA ARG A 67 -39.88 -7.97 -6.30
C ARG A 67 -40.89 -9.07 -6.62
N HIS A 68 -40.51 -10.34 -6.45
CA HIS A 68 -41.44 -11.45 -6.60
C HIS A 68 -42.63 -11.36 -5.62
N HIS A 69 -42.43 -10.77 -4.44
CA HIS A 69 -43.49 -10.50 -3.46
C HIS A 69 -44.15 -9.12 -3.64
N GLY A 70 -43.91 -8.42 -4.75
CA GLY A 70 -44.50 -7.12 -5.06
C GLY A 70 -43.87 -5.93 -4.32
N VAL A 71 -42.69 -6.12 -3.70
CA VAL A 71 -41.96 -5.07 -2.97
C VAL A 71 -40.78 -4.57 -3.81
N GLU A 72 -40.78 -3.28 -4.15
CA GLU A 72 -39.69 -2.64 -4.88
C GLU A 72 -38.79 -1.82 -3.94
N VAL A 73 -37.48 -2.07 -3.99
CA VAL A 73 -36.50 -1.39 -3.13
C VAL A 73 -35.71 -0.37 -3.95
N VAL A 74 -35.88 0.92 -3.65
CA VAL A 74 -35.11 2.01 -4.25
C VAL A 74 -33.92 2.36 -3.36
N ILE A 75 -32.70 2.29 -3.89
CA ILE A 75 -31.51 2.81 -3.20
C ILE A 75 -31.33 4.27 -3.61
N LYS A 76 -31.28 5.18 -2.64
CA LYS A 76 -30.81 6.54 -2.89
C LYS A 76 -29.28 6.52 -2.85
N HIS A 77 -28.65 6.98 -3.93
CA HIS A 77 -27.24 7.33 -3.89
C HIS A 77 -27.15 8.74 -3.33
N ASP A 78 -26.78 8.85 -2.05
CA ASP A 78 -26.39 10.14 -1.51
C ASP A 78 -25.03 10.51 -2.13
N SER A 79 -25.09 11.44 -3.08
CA SER A 79 -23.89 12.02 -3.68
C SER A 79 -23.36 13.06 -2.71
N ASN A 80 -22.20 12.79 -2.10
CA ASN A 80 -21.40 13.80 -1.39
C ASN A 80 -20.47 14.52 -2.36
#